data_AF-A0A355FU20-F1
#
_entry.id   AF-A0A355FU20-F1
#
_cell.length_a   1.000
_cell.length_b   1.000
_cell.length_c   1.000
_cell.angle_alpha   90.00
_cell.angle_beta   90.00
_cell.angle_gamma   90.00
#
_symmetry.space_group_name_H-M   'P 1'
#
loop_
_entity.id
_entity.type
_entity.pdbx_description
1 polymer ?
#
loop_
_entity_poly.entity_id
_entity_poly.type
_entity_poly.pdbx_seq_one_letter_code
_entity_poly.pdbx_strand_id
1 'polypeptide(L)'
;GVSSRSAFIRVAFPGDDPNNLTLDLNVSITPEGVEPITELQGVFDAWNQSTETSEVGKSNELQVYLDSAGRLAFSYSGVESGVPEQLLLTSMLGQEGAYNVSRFWVDQAGLSGWVDIRGFSPGTYIVRLVSKSGKLLGTRKMMIH
;
A
#
# COMPACT_ATOMS: atom_id res chain seq x y z
N GLY A 1 -4.60 -11.48 -33.17
CA GLY A 1 -5.79 -10.67 -33.47
C GLY A 1 -6.12 -9.87 -32.23
N VAL A 2 -6.55 -8.62 -32.37
CA VAL A 2 -6.98 -7.79 -31.23
C VAL A 2 -8.44 -8.12 -30.89
N SER A 3 -8.73 -8.34 -29.62
CA SER A 3 -10.07 -8.78 -29.18
C SER A 3 -11.09 -7.64 -29.13
N SER A 4 -10.63 -6.39 -29.13
CA SER A 4 -11.46 -5.18 -28.95
C SER A 4 -10.99 -4.05 -29.89
N ARG A 5 -11.93 -3.24 -30.36
CA ARG A 5 -11.66 -2.06 -31.22
C ARG A 5 -11.48 -0.75 -30.44
N SER A 6 -11.91 -0.72 -29.17
CA SER A 6 -11.86 0.46 -28.29
C SER A 6 -11.96 0.03 -26.82
N ALA A 7 -11.57 0.90 -25.89
CA ALA A 7 -11.71 0.72 -24.45
C ALA A 7 -11.90 2.07 -23.73
N PHE A 8 -12.67 2.11 -22.63
CA PHE A 8 -12.91 3.34 -21.88
C PHE A 8 -13.17 3.12 -20.37
N ILE A 9 -12.93 4.15 -19.56
CA ILE A 9 -13.34 4.28 -18.15
C ILE A 9 -14.16 5.57 -18.02
N ARG A 10 -15.37 5.47 -17.46
CA ARG A 10 -16.25 6.62 -17.20
C ARG A 10 -16.79 6.56 -15.78
N VAL A 11 -16.60 7.62 -15.01
CA VAL A 11 -17.11 7.76 -13.65
C VAL A 11 -17.84 9.10 -13.55
N ALA A 12 -19.08 9.05 -13.09
CA ALA A 12 -19.92 10.20 -12.85
C ALA A 12 -20.20 10.33 -11.35
N PHE A 13 -20.14 11.55 -10.83
CA PHE A 13 -20.69 11.89 -9.52
C PHE A 13 -22.15 12.35 -9.64
N PRO A 14 -22.94 12.24 -8.56
CA PRO A 14 -24.28 12.80 -8.55
C PRO A 14 -24.27 14.30 -8.88
N GLY A 15 -24.89 14.66 -10.00
CA GLY A 15 -24.97 16.04 -10.49
C GLY A 15 -24.03 16.39 -11.66
N ASP A 16 -23.17 15.46 -12.10
CA ASP A 16 -22.34 15.66 -13.29
C ASP A 16 -23.20 15.90 -14.54
N ASP A 17 -22.72 16.75 -15.44
CA ASP A 17 -23.32 16.93 -16.76
C ASP A 17 -23.06 15.66 -17.59
N PRO A 18 -24.05 15.12 -18.33
CA PRO A 18 -23.87 13.92 -19.15
C PRO A 18 -22.73 14.00 -20.18
N ASN A 19 -22.30 15.20 -20.56
CA ASN A 19 -21.20 15.45 -21.49
C ASN A 19 -19.90 15.86 -20.80
N ASN A 20 -19.89 15.99 -19.47
CA ASN A 20 -18.73 16.38 -18.69
C ASN A 20 -18.70 15.58 -17.38
N LEU A 21 -18.20 14.35 -17.48
CA LEU A 21 -18.09 13.43 -16.36
C LEU A 21 -16.82 13.73 -15.54
N THR A 22 -16.87 13.43 -14.25
CA THR A 22 -15.71 13.55 -13.36
C THR A 22 -14.49 12.77 -13.84
N LEU A 23 -14.70 11.61 -14.49
CA LEU A 23 -13.66 10.89 -15.21
C LEU A 23 -14.23 10.37 -16.53
N ASP A 24 -13.59 10.71 -17.66
CA ASP A 24 -13.85 10.11 -18.97
C ASP A 24 -12.51 9.84 -19.69
N LEU A 25 -12.04 8.60 -19.60
CA LEU A 25 -10.86 8.11 -20.32
C LEU A 25 -11.33 7.24 -21.46
N ASN A 26 -11.01 7.60 -22.71
CA ASN A 26 -11.50 6.91 -23.89
C ASN A 26 -10.38 6.67 -24.90
N VAL A 27 -10.13 5.41 -25.21
CA VAL A 27 -9.24 4.96 -26.29
C VAL A 27 -10.11 4.44 -27.44
N SER A 28 -10.28 5.27 -28.46
CA SER A 28 -11.24 5.03 -29.54
C SER A 28 -10.69 4.15 -30.66
N ILE A 29 -9.38 4.19 -30.90
CA ILE A 29 -8.67 3.39 -31.90
C ILE A 29 -7.20 3.24 -31.51
N THR A 30 -6.63 2.08 -31.81
CA THR A 30 -5.21 1.79 -31.65
C THR A 30 -4.58 1.35 -32.98
N PRO A 31 -3.25 1.50 -33.14
CA PRO A 31 -2.54 0.92 -34.28
C PRO A 31 -2.73 -0.60 -34.37
N GLU A 32 -2.53 -1.16 -35.56
CA GLU A 32 -2.60 -2.62 -35.74
C GLU A 32 -1.63 -3.35 -34.80
N GLY A 33 -2.12 -4.41 -34.15
CA GLY A 33 -1.35 -5.20 -33.20
C GLY A 33 -1.31 -4.66 -31.78
N VAL A 34 -1.85 -3.47 -31.52
CA VAL A 34 -1.93 -2.89 -30.17
C VAL A 34 -3.35 -3.06 -29.62
N GLU A 35 -3.46 -3.63 -28.42
CA GLU A 35 -4.75 -3.79 -27.76
C GLU A 35 -5.20 -2.48 -27.06
N PRO A 36 -6.43 -1.99 -27.30
CA PRO A 36 -6.94 -0.76 -26.68
C PRO A 36 -6.91 -0.75 -25.15
N ILE A 37 -7.00 -1.91 -24.49
CA ILE A 37 -6.91 -2.01 -23.03
C ILE A 37 -5.51 -1.65 -22.51
N THR A 38 -4.46 -1.98 -23.27
CA THR A 38 -3.07 -1.65 -22.91
C THR A 38 -2.84 -0.14 -22.96
N GLU A 39 -3.37 0.52 -23.99
CA GLU A 39 -3.31 1.98 -24.10
C GLU A 39 -4.16 2.66 -23.01
N LEU A 40 -5.34 2.12 -22.71
CA LEU A 40 -6.20 2.63 -21.63
C LEU A 40 -5.51 2.54 -20.27
N GLN A 41 -4.72 1.48 -20.03
CA GLN A 41 -3.91 1.36 -18.82
C GLN A 41 -2.90 2.52 -18.70
N GLY A 42 -2.18 2.85 -19.77
CA GLY A 42 -1.24 3.97 -19.76
C GLY A 42 -1.93 5.32 -19.51
N VAL A 43 -3.09 5.53 -20.11
CA VAL A 43 -3.91 6.74 -19.90
C VAL A 43 -4.41 6.82 -18.44
N PHE A 44 -4.83 5.70 -17.87
CA PHE A 44 -5.23 5.62 -16.47
C PHE A 44 -4.08 5.93 -15.52
N ASP A 45 -2.89 5.35 -15.75
CA ASP A 45 -1.71 5.56 -14.91
C ASP A 45 -1.30 7.05 -14.91
N ALA A 46 -1.35 7.70 -16.06
CA ALA A 46 -1.07 9.13 -16.19
C ALA A 46 -2.10 10.01 -15.46
N TRP A 47 -3.39 9.69 -15.59
CA TRP A 47 -4.43 10.36 -14.84
C TRP A 47 -4.20 10.20 -13.33
N ASN A 48 -3.98 8.96 -12.87
CA ASN A 48 -3.81 8.65 -11.46
C ASN A 48 -2.64 9.43 -10.85
N GLN A 49 -1.49 9.49 -11.54
CA GLN A 49 -0.32 10.30 -11.14
C GLN A 49 -0.65 11.80 -11.06
N SER A 50 -1.47 12.33 -11.98
CA SER A 50 -1.87 13.75 -11.96
C SER A 50 -2.86 14.09 -10.84
N THR A 51 -3.61 13.10 -10.37
CA THR A 51 -4.60 13.22 -9.29
C THR A 51 -4.07 12.77 -7.93
N GLU A 52 -2.80 12.34 -7.85
CA GLU A 52 -2.11 12.10 -6.60
C GLU A 52 -2.08 13.40 -5.79
N THR A 53 -3.07 13.53 -4.92
CA THR A 53 -3.06 14.56 -3.89
C THR A 53 -2.05 14.07 -2.88
N SER A 54 -0.84 14.62 -2.91
CA SER A 54 0.08 14.50 -1.77
C SER A 54 -0.69 14.99 -0.55
N GLU A 55 -1.04 14.10 0.38
CA GLU A 55 -1.63 14.51 1.64
C GLU A 55 -0.63 15.44 2.35
N VAL A 56 -0.90 16.74 2.32
CA VAL A 56 -0.12 17.74 3.08
C VAL A 56 -0.49 17.57 4.55
N GLY A 57 0.13 16.58 5.18
CA GLY A 57 -0.09 16.23 6.56
C GLY A 57 0.84 15.12 7.01
N LYS A 58 2.14 15.42 7.15
CA LYS A 58 3.20 14.60 7.79
C LYS A 58 2.83 13.11 7.93
N SER A 59 2.87 12.37 6.82
CA SER A 59 2.55 10.94 6.86
C SER A 59 3.67 10.22 7.60
N ASN A 60 3.41 9.85 8.84
CA ASN A 60 4.20 8.86 9.54
C ASN A 60 4.07 7.55 8.76
N GLU A 61 4.99 7.30 7.84
CA GLU A 61 4.87 6.18 6.93
C GLU A 61 5.54 4.95 7.52
N LEU A 62 4.73 3.96 7.87
CA LEU A 62 5.21 2.60 8.11
C LEU A 62 5.29 1.89 6.77
N GLN A 63 6.46 1.35 6.46
CA GLN A 63 6.67 0.40 5.37
C GLN A 63 6.93 -0.98 5.97
N VAL A 64 6.37 -2.01 5.35
CA VAL A 64 6.58 -3.41 5.74
C VAL A 64 6.72 -4.27 4.49
N TYR A 65 7.69 -5.17 4.49
CA TYR A 65 7.96 -6.09 3.39
C TYR A 65 8.69 -7.34 3.88
N LEU A 66 8.70 -8.39 3.07
CA LEU A 66 9.54 -9.55 3.32
C LEU A 66 10.92 -9.32 2.70
N ASP A 67 11.98 -9.52 3.50
CA ASP A 67 13.34 -9.46 2.98
C ASP A 67 13.73 -10.74 2.23
N SER A 68 14.92 -10.73 1.62
CA SER A 68 15.46 -11.89 0.88
C SER A 68 15.63 -13.16 1.72
N ALA A 69 15.59 -13.06 3.05
CA ALA A 69 15.66 -14.18 3.98
C ALA A 69 14.28 -14.62 4.50
N GLY A 70 13.19 -14.02 4.00
CA GLY A 70 11.82 -14.32 4.40
C GLY A 70 11.41 -13.71 5.75
N ARG A 71 12.15 -12.71 6.24
CA ARG A 71 11.87 -12.00 7.50
C ARG A 71 11.03 -10.78 7.21
N LEU A 72 10.16 -10.39 8.14
CA LEU A 72 9.38 -9.16 8.03
C LEU A 72 10.29 -7.98 8.35
N ALA A 73 10.70 -7.23 7.34
CA ALA A 73 11.41 -5.97 7.50
C ALA A 73 10.42 -4.81 7.60
N PHE A 74 10.76 -3.80 8.40
CA PHE A 74 9.99 -2.58 8.52
C PHE A 74 10.88 -1.34 8.48
N SER A 75 10.31 -0.22 8.03
CA SER A 75 10.89 1.11 8.20
C SER A 75 9.80 2.12 8.53
N TYR A 76 10.12 3.08 9.39
CA TYR A 76 9.21 4.11 9.85
C TYR A 76 9.85 5.49 9.69
N SER A 77 9.17 6.40 8.97
CA SER A 77 9.67 7.74 8.65
C SER A 77 8.92 8.87 9.38
N GLY A 78 8.26 8.55 10.50
CA GLY A 78 7.45 9.53 11.20
C GLY A 78 8.23 10.60 11.98
N VAL A 79 7.64 11.80 12.03
CA VAL A 79 8.23 13.00 12.67
C VAL A 79 7.85 13.10 14.15
N GLU A 80 6.88 12.31 14.60
CA GLU A 80 6.46 12.30 16.00
C GLU A 80 7.40 11.44 16.87
N SER A 81 7.81 11.99 18.02
CA SER A 81 8.75 11.44 19.02
C SER A 81 8.33 10.14 19.73
N GLY A 82 7.67 9.20 19.05
CA GLY A 82 7.42 7.88 19.59
C GLY A 82 8.56 6.94 19.22
N VAL A 83 9.36 6.51 20.19
CA VAL A 83 10.32 5.42 20.00
C VAL A 83 9.51 4.14 19.74
N PRO A 84 9.67 3.49 18.57
CA PRO A 84 8.98 2.24 18.29
C PRO A 84 9.37 1.16 19.30
N GLU A 85 8.39 0.46 19.86
CA GLU A 85 8.62 -0.60 20.86
C GLU A 85 8.01 -1.94 20.44
N GLN A 86 6.85 -1.93 19.77
CA GLN A 86 6.15 -3.16 19.43
C GLN A 86 5.65 -3.20 17.99
N LEU A 87 5.78 -4.38 17.39
CA LEU A 87 5.16 -4.77 16.13
C LEU A 87 4.06 -5.77 16.45
N LEU A 88 2.81 -5.43 16.14
CA LEU A 88 1.65 -6.29 16.32
C LEU A 88 1.21 -6.79 14.95
N LEU A 89 1.11 -8.10 14.79
CA LEU A 89 0.60 -8.77 13.60
C LEU A 89 -0.75 -9.39 13.92
N THR A 90 -1.81 -8.89 13.28
CA THR A 90 -3.16 -9.43 13.42
C THR A 90 -3.58 -10.06 12.09
N SER A 91 -3.81 -11.36 12.07
CA SER A 91 -4.42 -12.05 10.94
C SER A 91 -5.85 -11.56 10.72
N MET A 92 -6.32 -11.57 9.46
CA MET A 92 -7.72 -11.28 9.13
C MET A 92 -8.73 -12.27 9.76
N LEU A 93 -8.25 -13.42 10.23
CA LEU A 93 -9.04 -14.41 10.97
C LEU A 93 -9.00 -14.20 12.50
N GLY A 94 -8.38 -13.10 12.96
CA GLY A 94 -8.33 -12.73 14.38
C GLY A 94 -7.20 -13.38 15.18
N GLN A 95 -6.28 -14.11 14.55
CA GLN A 95 -5.06 -14.59 15.24
C GLN A 95 -4.08 -13.43 15.43
N GLU A 96 -3.64 -13.21 16.67
CA GLU A 96 -2.71 -12.13 17.02
C GLU A 96 -1.33 -12.67 17.43
N GLY A 97 -0.28 -12.04 16.92
CA GLY A 97 1.09 -12.19 17.38
C GLY A 97 1.66 -10.82 17.74
N ALA A 98 2.21 -10.70 18.96
CA ALA A 98 2.83 -9.47 19.44
C ALA A 98 4.35 -9.65 19.56
N TYR A 99 5.12 -8.74 18.97
CA TYR A 99 6.57 -8.74 19.00
C TYR A 99 7.11 -7.45 19.58
N ASN A 100 7.95 -7.57 20.60
CA ASN A 100 8.76 -6.45 21.07
C ASN A 100 9.89 -6.19 20.07
N VAL A 101 9.93 -5.00 19.50
CA VAL A 101 10.96 -4.50 18.57
C VAL A 101 12.36 -4.64 19.20
N SER A 102 12.48 -4.54 20.52
CA SER A 102 13.72 -4.75 21.28
C SER A 102 14.24 -6.20 21.31
N ARG A 103 13.46 -7.19 20.86
CA ARG A 103 13.89 -8.60 20.73
C ARG A 103 14.46 -8.93 19.34
N PHE A 104 14.62 -7.92 18.48
CA PHE A 104 15.10 -8.08 17.11
C PHE A 104 16.17 -7.05 16.76
N TRP A 105 16.79 -7.23 15.59
CA TRP A 105 17.71 -6.23 15.10
C TRP A 105 16.94 -4.98 14.68
N VAL A 106 17.34 -3.86 15.28
CA VAL A 106 16.90 -2.53 14.91
C VAL A 106 18.11 -1.62 14.76
N ASP A 107 17.96 -0.56 13.98
CA ASP A 107 18.93 0.53 13.99
C ASP A 107 18.97 1.24 15.36
N GLN A 108 19.98 2.09 15.56
CA GLN A 108 20.17 2.83 16.81
C GLN A 108 18.99 3.75 17.17
N ALA A 109 18.14 4.10 16.19
CA ALA A 109 16.98 4.96 16.38
C ALA A 109 15.67 4.16 16.58
N GLY A 110 15.69 2.84 16.39
CA GLY A 110 14.50 1.98 16.39
C GLY A 110 13.57 2.21 15.19
N LEU A 111 14.02 2.93 14.15
CA LEU A 111 13.18 3.35 13.03
C LEU A 111 13.08 2.30 11.93
N SER A 112 14.04 1.39 11.87
CA SER A 112 14.04 0.26 10.96
C SER A 112 14.52 -1.01 11.65
N GLY A 113 14.08 -2.16 11.15
CA GLY A 113 14.46 -3.46 11.68
C GLY A 113 13.78 -4.60 10.95
N TRP A 114 13.96 -5.82 11.46
CA TRP A 114 13.30 -7.01 10.93
C TRP A 114 12.87 -7.96 12.03
N VAL A 115 11.79 -8.71 11.81
CA VAL A 115 11.23 -9.71 12.72
C VAL A 115 11.18 -11.06 12.00
N ASP A 116 11.54 -12.11 12.73
CA ASP A 116 11.36 -13.47 12.26
C ASP A 116 9.89 -13.86 12.37
N ILE A 117 9.30 -14.25 11.23
CA ILE A 117 7.89 -14.63 11.11
C ILE A 117 7.73 -16.15 10.87
N ARG A 118 8.77 -16.95 11.11
CA ARG A 118 8.66 -18.42 11.08
C ARG A 118 7.62 -18.85 12.12
N GLY A 119 6.53 -19.47 11.65
CA GLY A 119 5.41 -19.91 12.48
C GLY A 119 4.09 -19.18 12.21
N PHE A 120 4.09 -18.09 11.42
CA PHE A 120 2.86 -17.54 10.87
C PHE A 120 2.38 -18.37 9.69
N SER A 121 1.08 -18.64 9.67
CA SER A 121 0.42 -19.22 8.50
C SER A 121 0.44 -18.21 7.35
N PRO A 122 0.51 -18.68 6.08
CA PRO A 122 0.27 -17.83 4.94
C PRO A 122 -1.09 -17.14 5.05
N GLY A 123 -1.16 -15.86 4.67
CA GLY A 123 -2.38 -15.08 4.78
C GLY A 123 -2.16 -13.57 4.80
N THR A 124 -3.26 -12.85 4.97
CA THR A 124 -3.25 -11.38 5.10
C THR A 124 -3.17 -11.00 6.57
N TYR A 125 -2.27 -10.07 6.87
CA TYR A 125 -2.04 -9.52 8.20
C TYR A 125 -2.16 -8.01 8.20
N ILE A 126 -2.71 -7.47 9.27
CA ILE A 126 -2.59 -6.07 9.64
C ILE A 126 -1.40 -5.95 10.58
N VAL A 127 -0.42 -5.16 10.18
CA VAL A 127 0.80 -4.88 10.91
C VAL A 127 0.68 -3.50 11.54
N ARG A 128 0.86 -3.41 12.85
CA ARG A 128 0.82 -2.15 13.61
C ARG A 128 2.15 -1.92 14.31
N LEU A 129 2.68 -0.71 14.17
CA LEU A 129 3.84 -0.25 14.94
C LEU A 129 3.33 0.60 16.10
N VAL A 130 3.73 0.24 17.32
CA VAL A 130 3.27 0.87 18.56
C VAL A 130 4.49 1.39 19.33
N SER A 131 4.36 2.59 19.90
CA SER A 131 5.39 3.20 20.74
C SER A 131 5.43 2.60 22.14
N LYS A 132 6.47 2.96 22.89
CA LYS A 132 6.57 2.61 24.32
C LYS A 132 5.43 3.10 25.21
N SER A 133 4.76 4.17 24.82
CA SER A 133 3.59 4.68 25.53
C SER A 133 2.28 4.00 25.13
N GLY A 134 2.32 3.00 24.23
CA GLY A 134 1.14 2.37 23.66
C GLY A 134 0.49 3.16 22.53
N LYS A 135 1.10 4.26 22.06
CA LYS A 135 0.58 5.05 20.93
C LYS A 135 0.80 4.30 19.62
N LEU A 136 -0.24 4.17 18.80
CA LEU A 136 -0.12 3.68 17.44
C LEU A 136 0.69 4.67 16.60
N LEU A 137 1.82 4.22 16.05
CA LEU A 137 2.72 5.01 15.21
C LEU A 137 2.43 4.81 13.73
N GLY A 138 2.03 3.60 13.33
CA GLY A 138 1.69 3.30 11.94
C GLY A 138 0.95 1.99 11.79
N THR A 139 0.25 1.84 10.67
CA THR A 139 -0.47 0.60 10.31
C THR A 139 -0.27 0.30 8.83
N ARG A 140 -0.03 -0.97 8.50
CA ARG A 140 0.02 -1.46 7.12
C ARG A 140 -0.64 -2.83 6.99
N LYS A 141 -1.11 -3.12 5.78
CA LYS A 141 -1.54 -4.46 5.39
C LYS A 141 -0.36 -5.17 4.72
N MET A 142 -0.15 -6.44 5.05
CA MET A 142 0.88 -7.27 4.44
C MET A 142 0.30 -8.65 4.10
N MET A 143 0.84 -9.29 3.08
CA MET A 143 0.57 -10.69 2.76
C MET A 143 1.82 -11.53 3.06
N ILE A 144 1.63 -12.63 3.78
CA ILE A 144 2.62 -13.68 3.98
C ILE A 144 2.24 -14.82 3.02
N HIS A 145 3.19 -15.27 2.21
CA HIS A 145 3.02 -16.34 1.21
C HIS A 145 3.60 -17.66 1.71
#